data_AF-A0A7W1ZVV9-F1
#
_entry.id   AF-A0A7W1ZVV9-F1
#
_cell.length_a   1.000
_cell.length_b   1.000
_cell.length_c   1.000
_cell.angle_alpha   90.00
_cell.angle_beta   90.00
_cell.angle_gamma   90.00
#
_symmetry.space_group_name_H-M   'P 1'
#
loop_
_entity.id
_entity.type
_entity.pdbx_description
1 polymer ?
#
loop_
_entity_poly.entity_id
_entity_poly.type
_entity_poly.pdbx_seq_one_letter_code
_entity_poly.pdbx_strand_id
1 'polypeptide(L)' 'MKQAFIFPGQGSQFKGMGKDLFDSNAFAKKLFEQANEILG' A
#
# COMPACT_ATOMS: atom_id res chain seq x y z
N MET A 1 11.36 17.95 16.80
CA MET A 1 12.04 16.82 16.11
C MET A 1 11.70 16.89 14.63
N LYS A 2 12.66 16.69 13.73
CA LYS A 2 12.39 16.57 12.27
C LYS A 2 12.30 15.08 11.91
N GLN A 3 11.29 14.73 11.14
CA GLN A 3 11.10 13.38 10.59
C GLN A 3 11.27 13.42 9.08
N ALA A 4 11.86 12.37 8.52
CA ALA A 4 11.96 12.15 7.08
C ALA A 4 11.25 10.84 6.75
N PHE A 5 10.48 10.85 5.66
CA PHE A 5 9.79 9.67 5.14
C PHE A 5 10.55 9.15 3.93
N ILE A 6 10.94 7.88 3.96
CA ILE A 6 11.67 7.22 2.88
C ILE A 6 10.79 6.09 2.34
N PHE A 7 10.64 6.07 1.01
CA PHE A 7 9.84 5.06 0.31
C PHE A 7 10.78 4.12 -0.44
N PRO A 8 10.86 2.82 -0.07
CA PRO A 8 11.77 1.87 -0.68
C PRO A 8 11.38 1.56 -2.14
N GLY A 9 12.38 1.22 -2.96
CA GLY A 9 12.19 0.89 -4.37
C GLY A 9 11.87 -0.59 -4.64
N GLN A 10 11.91 -0.94 -5.93
CA GLN A 10 11.70 -2.31 -6.42
C GLN A 10 12.72 -3.29 -5.83
N GLY A 11 12.25 -4.50 -5.51
CA GLY A 11 13.02 -5.57 -4.86
C GLY A 11 12.72 -5.73 -3.37
N SER A 12 12.05 -4.75 -2.75
CA SER A 12 11.62 -4.82 -1.34
C SER A 12 10.32 -5.59 -1.14
N GLN A 13 9.58 -5.89 -2.21
CA GLN A 13 8.26 -6.52 -2.15
C GLN A 13 8.31 -8.00 -1.79
N PHE A 14 7.26 -8.48 -1.13
CA PHE A 14 7.04 -9.90 -0.85
C PHE A 14 5.56 -10.27 -1.01
N LYS A 15 5.27 -11.57 -1.17
CA LYS A 15 3.89 -12.05 -1.33
C LYS A 15 3.07 -11.73 -0.08
N GLY A 16 1.92 -11.09 -0.27
CA GLY A 16 1.04 -10.67 0.83
C GLY A 16 1.38 -9.30 1.45
N MET A 17 2.40 -8.59 0.94
CA MET A 17 2.68 -7.21 1.35
C MET A 17 1.42 -6.34 1.21
N GLY A 18 1.08 -5.59 2.27
CA GLY A 18 -0.09 -4.71 2.30
C GLY A 18 -1.42 -5.39 2.60
N LYS A 19 -1.48 -6.73 2.69
CA LYS A 19 -2.75 -7.47 2.92
C LYS A 19 -3.42 -7.09 4.24
N ASP A 20 -2.68 -7.07 5.34
CA ASP A 20 -3.27 -6.73 6.64
C ASP A 20 -3.80 -5.30 6.67
N LEU A 21 -3.12 -4.38 5.98
CA LEU A 21 -3.56 -3.00 5.86
C LEU A 21 -4.83 -2.89 5.01
N PHE A 22 -4.91 -3.65 3.92
CA PHE A 22 -6.11 -3.75 3.10
C PHE A 22 -7.31 -4.30 3.89
N ASP A 23 -7.11 -5.35 4.69
CA ASP A 23 -8.19 -6.01 5.43
C ASP A 23 -8.68 -5.21 6.64
N SER A 24 -7.78 -4.50 7.32
CA SER A 24 -8.07 -3.83 8.61
C SER A 24 -8.37 -2.34 8.51
N ASN A 25 -8.03 -1.68 7.40
CA ASN A 25 -8.18 -0.24 7.26
C ASN A 25 -9.05 0.13 6.03
N ALA A 26 -10.22 0.70 6.30
CA ALA A 26 -11.17 1.08 5.26
C ALA A 26 -10.64 2.11 4.26
N PHE A 27 -9.77 3.03 4.70
CA PHE A 27 -9.16 4.02 3.81
C PHE A 27 -8.11 3.38 2.90
N ALA A 28 -7.28 2.50 3.45
CA ALA A 28 -6.33 1.74 2.65
C ALA A 28 -7.07 0.87 1.62
N LYS A 29 -8.07 0.09 2.05
CA LYS A 29 -8.91 -0.73 1.17
C LYS A 29 -9.42 0.06 -0.04
N LYS A 30 -10.00 1.24 0.20
CA LYS A 30 -10.47 2.14 -0.85
C LYS A 30 -9.36 2.51 -1.84
N LEU A 31 -8.16 2.86 -1.37
CA LEU A 31 -7.04 3.23 -2.26
C LEU A 31 -6.58 2.04 -3.12
N PHE A 32 -6.51 0.84 -2.56
CA PHE A 32 -6.18 -0.37 -3.31
C PHE A 32 -7.25 -0.68 -4.37
N GLU A 33 -8.54 -0.55 -4.03
CA GLU A 33 -9.64 -0.75 -4.98
C GLU A 33 -9.59 0.27 -6.14
N GLN A 34 -9.33 1.54 -5.86
CA GLN A 34 -9.14 2.57 -6.89
C GLN A 34 -7.95 2.26 -7.82
N ALA A 35 -6.85 1.75 -7.27
CA ALA A 35 -5.70 1.35 -8.08
C ALA A 35 -6.06 0.19 -9.03
N ASN A 36 -6.88 -0.77 -8.59
CA ASN A 36 -7.36 -1.85 -9.43
C ASN A 36 -8.27 -1.34 -10.56
N GLU A 37 -9.16 -0.39 -10.28
CA GLU A 37 -10.01 0.23 -11.31
C GLU A 37 -9.21 0.91 -12.42
N ILE A 38 -8.08 1.55 -12.06
CA ILE A 38 -7.18 2.20 -13.03
C ILE A 38 -6.43 1.16 -13.88
N LEU A 39 -6.02 0.05 -13.27
CA LEU A 39 -5.20 -0.96 -13.93
C LEU A 39 -5.97 -1.96 -14.80
N GLY A 40 -7.29 -2.09 -14.58
CA GLY A 40 -8.27 -2.73 -15.48
C GLY A 40 -7.78 -3.94 -16.27
#